data_AF-A0AAD7F4T5-F1
#
_entry.id   AF-A0AAD7F4T5-F1
#
_cell.length_a   1.000
_cell.length_b   1.000
_cell.length_c   1.000
_cell.angle_alpha   90.00
_cell.angle_beta   90.00
_cell.angle_gamma   90.00
#
_symmetry.space_group_name_H-M   'P 1'
#
loop_
_entity.id
_entity.type
_entity.pdbx_description
1 polymer ?
#
loop_
_entity_poly.entity_id
_entity_poly.type
_entity_poly.pdbx_seq_one_letter_code
_entity_poly.pdbx_strand_id
1 'polypeptide(L)'
;MKIATEEQIAAHTAASRRGALEGFLAGGTVATLGSVYSHRKFAYYRSLPPSLKLLGVLIVAAPALSIQAERRGLEYDKSQWEGDGARLLEAQELHEVSKWDSLSMGDKIADWASRHEYSLIIGGWALSLVAAGVIINRDKYQTPAQKIVQARMWAQGLTIGIILSAAGFKTTHNKGESASRPPPDHSWMDVVEQHEREKQEEERIKARVVSAQRRGAPDVPN
;
A
#
# COMPACT_ATOMS: atom_id res chain seq x y z
N MET A 1 -5.70 25.22 -5.53
CA MET A 1 -6.23 23.93 -5.04
C MET A 1 -7.72 24.09 -4.80
N LYS A 2 -8.58 23.23 -5.37
CA LYS A 2 -9.97 23.13 -4.90
C LYS A 2 -9.91 22.52 -3.51
N ILE A 3 -10.37 23.25 -2.50
CA ILE A 3 -10.48 22.72 -1.14
C ILE A 3 -11.56 21.63 -1.20
N ALA A 4 -11.29 20.46 -0.63
CA ALA A 4 -12.28 19.38 -0.58
C ALA A 4 -13.54 19.91 0.10
N THR A 5 -14.69 19.64 -0.51
CA THR A 5 -15.97 20.01 0.09
C THR A 5 -16.21 19.17 1.34
N GLU A 6 -16.94 19.70 2.33
CA GLU A 6 -17.26 18.95 3.55
C GLU A 6 -17.99 17.63 3.22
N GLU A 7 -18.81 17.63 2.16
CA GLU A 7 -19.49 16.43 1.65
C GLU A 7 -18.50 15.37 1.14
N GLN A 8 -17.48 15.76 0.36
CA GLN A 8 -16.44 14.84 -0.11
C GLN A 8 -15.62 14.25 1.05
N ILE A 9 -15.31 15.05 2.07
CA ILE A 9 -14.61 14.57 3.27
C ILE A 9 -15.47 13.57 4.03
N ALA A 10 -16.76 13.86 4.19
CA ALA A 10 -17.71 12.97 4.87
C ALA A 10 -17.87 11.64 4.12
N ALA A 11 -17.97 11.69 2.79
CA ALA A 11 -18.08 10.53 1.92
C ALA A 11 -16.80 9.66 1.92
N HIS A 12 -15.62 10.28 1.81
CA HIS A 12 -14.34 9.57 1.96
C HIS A 12 -14.25 8.89 3.35
N THR A 13 -14.59 9.62 4.41
CA THR A 13 -14.58 9.08 5.78
C THR A 13 -15.60 7.95 5.96
N ALA A 14 -16.75 8.00 5.29
CA ALA A 14 -17.72 6.91 5.28
C ALA A 14 -17.16 5.67 4.53
N ALA A 15 -16.51 5.87 3.39
CA ALA A 15 -15.86 4.79 2.63
C ALA A 15 -14.75 4.11 3.44
N SER A 16 -13.85 4.87 4.07
CA SER A 16 -12.81 4.32 4.93
C SER A 16 -13.37 3.59 6.16
N ARG A 17 -14.43 4.11 6.80
CA ARG A 17 -15.09 3.43 7.93
C ARG A 17 -15.72 2.11 7.51
N ARG A 18 -16.36 2.07 6.34
CA ARG A 18 -16.89 0.83 5.77
C ARG A 18 -15.76 -0.17 5.49
N GLY A 19 -14.65 0.29 4.91
CA GLY A 19 -13.45 -0.54 4.73
C GLY A 19 -12.94 -1.10 6.05
N ALA A 20 -12.78 -0.26 7.08
CA ALA A 20 -12.34 -0.66 8.41
C ALA A 20 -13.22 -1.79 8.99
N LEU A 21 -14.55 -1.63 8.92
CA LEU A 21 -15.51 -2.64 9.39
C LEU A 21 -15.38 -3.95 8.63
N GLU A 22 -15.32 -3.90 7.29
CA GLU A 22 -15.15 -5.09 6.46
C GLU A 22 -13.82 -5.80 6.75
N GLY A 23 -12.72 -5.06 6.90
CA GLY A 23 -11.40 -5.59 7.23
C GLY A 23 -11.34 -6.21 8.62
N PHE A 24 -11.95 -5.56 9.62
CA PHE A 24 -12.02 -6.09 10.98
C PHE A 24 -12.85 -7.35 11.05
N LEU A 25 -14.01 -7.40 10.39
CA LEU A 25 -14.88 -8.58 10.39
C LEU A 25 -14.23 -9.74 9.63
N ALA A 26 -13.66 -9.49 8.45
CA ALA A 26 -12.98 -10.53 7.68
C ALA A 26 -11.73 -11.04 8.41
N GLY A 27 -10.84 -10.13 8.81
CA GLY A 27 -9.60 -10.47 9.53
C GLY A 27 -9.88 -11.12 10.89
N GLY A 28 -10.83 -10.58 11.66
CA GLY A 28 -11.24 -11.12 12.94
C GLY A 28 -11.90 -12.49 12.84
N THR A 29 -12.67 -12.76 11.79
CA THR A 29 -13.26 -14.08 11.55
C THR A 29 -12.17 -15.11 11.24
N VAL A 30 -11.27 -14.79 10.30
CA VAL A 30 -10.14 -15.67 9.95
C VAL A 30 -9.26 -15.96 11.17
N ALA A 31 -8.94 -14.93 11.95
CA ALA A 31 -8.09 -15.06 13.12
C ALA A 31 -8.76 -15.85 14.25
N THR A 32 -10.05 -15.62 14.49
CA THR A 32 -10.85 -16.40 15.46
C THR A 32 -10.94 -17.87 15.05
N LEU A 33 -11.22 -18.17 13.79
CA LEU A 33 -11.24 -19.55 13.28
C LEU A 33 -9.87 -20.23 13.43
N GLY A 34 -8.79 -19.50 13.13
CA GLY A 34 -7.42 -19.97 13.36
C GLY A 34 -7.13 -20.25 14.84
N SER A 35 -7.62 -19.40 15.74
CA SER A 35 -7.52 -19.59 17.19
C SER A 35 -8.27 -20.84 17.65
N VAL A 36 -9.51 -21.04 17.18
CA VAL A 36 -10.34 -22.22 17.51
C VAL A 36 -9.69 -23.51 16.99
N TYR A 37 -9.18 -23.49 15.76
CA TYR A 37 -8.46 -24.63 15.19
C TYR A 37 -7.21 -24.96 16.01
N SER A 38 -6.43 -23.93 16.37
CA SER A 38 -5.23 -24.08 17.20
C SER A 38 -5.54 -24.62 18.59
N HIS A 39 -6.67 -24.20 19.17
CA HIS A 39 -7.16 -24.71 20.45
C HIS A 39 -7.51 -26.20 20.40
N ARG A 40 -8.05 -26.70 19.28
CA ARG A 40 -8.36 -28.13 19.13
C ARG A 40 -7.10 -28.97 18.90
N LYS A 41 -6.15 -28.48 18.10
CA LYS A 41 -5.01 -29.28 17.65
C LYS A 41 -3.81 -29.26 18.61
N PHE A 42 -3.54 -28.12 19.25
CA PHE A 42 -2.30 -27.94 20.01
C PHE A 42 -2.55 -27.88 21.52
N ALA A 43 -1.97 -28.83 22.27
CA ALA A 43 -2.06 -28.89 23.73
C ALA A 43 -1.51 -27.61 24.41
N TYR A 44 -0.40 -27.08 23.89
CA TYR A 44 0.18 -25.83 24.38
C TYR A 44 -0.78 -24.64 24.22
N TYR A 45 -1.45 -24.52 23.07
CA TYR A 45 -2.39 -23.41 22.83
C TYR A 45 -3.59 -23.45 23.78
N ARG A 46 -4.02 -24.65 24.21
CA ARG A 46 -5.09 -24.80 25.22
C ARG A 46 -4.69 -24.18 26.56
N SER A 47 -3.44 -24.39 26.99
CA SER A 47 -2.90 -23.86 28.26
C SER A 47 -2.63 -22.34 28.26
N LEU A 48 -2.70 -21.67 27.10
CA LEU A 48 -2.46 -20.22 27.05
C LEU A 48 -3.57 -19.42 27.77
N PRO A 49 -3.20 -18.37 28.53
CA PRO A 49 -4.14 -17.41 29.08
C PRO A 49 -5.07 -16.80 28.01
N PRO A 50 -6.32 -16.46 28.36
CA PRO A 50 -7.26 -15.82 27.44
C PRO A 50 -6.72 -14.52 26.81
N SER A 51 -5.93 -13.75 27.55
CA SER A 51 -5.29 -12.51 27.06
C SER A 51 -4.34 -12.75 25.89
N LEU A 52 -3.51 -13.79 25.94
CA LEU A 52 -2.59 -14.14 24.86
C LEU A 52 -3.32 -14.69 23.62
N LYS A 53 -4.44 -15.38 23.82
CA LYS A 53 -5.30 -15.84 22.73
C LYS A 53 -5.94 -14.65 22.01
N LEU A 54 -6.47 -13.69 22.77
CA LEU A 54 -7.04 -12.45 22.22
C LEU A 54 -5.98 -11.61 21.49
N LEU A 55 -4.78 -11.49 22.06
CA LEU A 55 -3.67 -10.78 21.43
C LEU A 55 -3.35 -11.37 20.04
N GLY A 56 -3.31 -12.71 19.93
CA GLY A 56 -3.10 -13.38 18.64
C GLY A 56 -4.18 -13.04 17.60
N VAL A 57 -5.44 -12.92 18.02
CA VAL A 57 -6.54 -12.48 17.14
C VAL A 57 -6.36 -11.02 16.70
N LEU A 58 -6.02 -10.14 17.64
CA LEU A 58 -5.84 -8.70 17.38
C LEU A 58 -4.64 -8.41 16.46
N ILE A 59 -3.56 -9.17 16.57
CA ILE A 59 -2.39 -9.05 15.68
C ILE A 59 -2.77 -9.22 14.20
N VAL A 60 -3.83 -9.98 13.89
CA VAL A 60 -4.33 -10.17 12.53
C VAL A 60 -5.45 -9.17 12.21
N ALA A 61 -6.39 -8.99 13.13
CA ALA A 61 -7.58 -8.17 12.89
C ALA A 61 -7.26 -6.67 12.78
N ALA A 62 -6.32 -6.14 13.58
CA ALA A 62 -6.02 -4.71 13.58
C ALA A 62 -5.30 -4.24 12.29
N PRO A 63 -4.27 -4.94 11.77
CA PRO A 63 -3.72 -4.60 10.46
C PRO A 63 -4.73 -4.77 9.33
N ALA A 64 -5.55 -5.82 9.36
CA ALA A 64 -6.58 -6.04 8.33
C ALA A 64 -7.62 -4.90 8.30
N LEU A 65 -8.01 -4.38 9.47
CA LEU A 65 -8.84 -3.18 9.60
C LEU A 65 -8.18 -1.99 8.90
N SER A 66 -6.91 -1.70 9.24
CA SER A 66 -6.19 -0.54 8.71
C SER A 66 -6.02 -0.61 7.19
N ILE A 67 -5.56 -1.74 6.68
CA ILE A 67 -5.32 -1.96 5.24
C ILE A 67 -6.63 -1.78 4.46
N GLN A 68 -7.74 -2.33 4.96
CA GLN A 68 -9.02 -2.18 4.26
C GLN A 68 -9.62 -0.78 4.33
N ALA A 69 -9.42 -0.09 5.45
CA ALA A 69 -9.85 1.30 5.58
C ALA A 69 -9.16 2.18 4.53
N GLU A 70 -7.85 2.01 4.38
CA GLU A 70 -7.05 2.73 3.41
C GLU A 70 -7.41 2.34 1.97
N ARG A 71 -7.55 1.04 1.68
CA ARG A 71 -7.93 0.55 0.35
C ARG A 71 -9.24 1.17 -0.13
N ARG A 72 -10.24 1.27 0.75
CA ARG A 72 -11.55 1.85 0.42
C ARG A 72 -11.54 3.37 0.34
N GLY A 73 -10.67 4.05 1.10
CA GLY A 73 -10.42 5.48 0.92
C GLY A 73 -9.85 5.77 -0.47
N LEU A 74 -8.79 5.04 -0.84
CA LEU A 74 -8.15 5.16 -2.15
C LEU A 74 -9.11 4.80 -3.31
N GLU A 75 -9.97 3.79 -3.13
CA GLU A 75 -10.99 3.44 -4.12
C GLU A 75 -12.01 4.57 -4.32
N TYR A 76 -12.42 5.24 -3.24
CA TYR A 76 -13.28 6.41 -3.32
C TYR A 76 -12.56 7.57 -4.03
N ASP A 77 -11.33 7.90 -3.64
CA ASP A 77 -10.57 8.99 -4.26
C ASP A 77 -10.42 8.79 -5.77
N LYS A 78 -10.06 7.57 -6.18
CA LYS A 78 -9.97 7.19 -7.60
C LYS A 78 -11.29 7.36 -8.34
N SER A 79 -12.42 7.05 -7.70
CA SER A 79 -13.75 7.21 -8.32
C SER A 79 -14.15 8.66 -8.56
N GLN A 80 -13.54 9.60 -7.83
CA GLN A 80 -13.80 11.05 -7.96
C GLN A 80 -12.86 11.73 -8.97
N TRP A 81 -11.90 11.00 -9.53
CA TRP A 81 -11.02 11.52 -10.57
C TRP A 81 -11.77 11.59 -11.91
N GLU A 82 -12.32 12.76 -12.22
CA GLU A 82 -12.94 13.06 -13.52
C GLU A 82 -11.97 13.83 -14.44
N GLY A 83 -12.09 13.65 -15.76
CA GLY A 83 -11.41 14.49 -16.76
C GLY A 83 -10.11 13.92 -17.34
N ASP A 84 -9.22 14.82 -17.78
CA ASP A 84 -7.99 14.46 -18.50
C ASP A 84 -6.89 13.91 -17.57
N GLY A 85 -6.96 14.15 -16.26
CA GLY A 85 -6.04 13.59 -15.26
C GLY A 85 -6.12 12.06 -15.14
N ALA A 86 -7.31 11.47 -15.27
CA ALA A 86 -7.48 10.02 -15.32
C ALA A 86 -6.88 9.43 -16.61
N ARG A 87 -7.03 10.12 -17.74
CA ARG A 87 -6.46 9.69 -19.04
C ARG A 87 -4.93 9.81 -19.06
N LEU A 88 -4.35 10.77 -18.34
CA LEU A 88 -2.91 10.85 -18.16
C LEU A 88 -2.36 9.69 -17.33
N LEU A 89 -3.01 9.38 -16.21
CA LEU A 89 -2.60 8.24 -15.39
C LEU A 89 -2.66 6.94 -16.18
N GLU A 90 -3.70 6.75 -16.99
CA GLU A 90 -3.82 5.63 -17.91
C GLU A 90 -2.71 5.63 -18.97
N ALA A 91 -2.38 6.78 -19.56
CA ALA A 91 -1.27 6.92 -20.52
C ALA A 91 0.11 6.64 -19.88
N GLN A 92 0.33 7.08 -18.65
CA GLN A 92 1.54 6.79 -17.89
C GLN A 92 1.62 5.30 -17.53
N GLU A 93 0.52 4.70 -17.08
CA GLU A 93 0.43 3.26 -16.78
C GLU A 93 0.72 2.42 -18.03
N LEU A 94 0.17 2.79 -19.19
CA LEU A 94 0.48 2.15 -20.48
C LEU A 94 1.97 2.25 -20.83
N HIS A 95 2.60 3.40 -20.58
CA HIS A 95 4.02 3.60 -20.83
C HIS A 95 4.89 2.76 -19.86
N GLU A 96 4.52 2.67 -18.59
CA GLU A 96 5.18 1.81 -17.60
C GLU A 96 5.05 0.33 -17.96
N VAL A 97 3.86 -0.12 -18.37
CA VAL A 97 3.63 -1.49 -18.83
C VAL A 97 4.47 -1.79 -20.07
N SER A 98 4.49 -0.90 -21.06
CA SER A 98 5.34 -1.06 -22.25
C SER A 98 6.82 -1.13 -21.91
N LYS A 99 7.27 -0.32 -20.95
CA LYS A 99 8.66 -0.35 -20.47
C LYS A 99 8.94 -1.67 -19.76
N TRP A 100 8.05 -2.14 -18.89
CA TRP A 100 8.19 -3.41 -18.20
C TRP A 100 8.18 -4.61 -19.15
N ASP A 101 7.39 -4.54 -20.22
CA ASP A 101 7.37 -5.58 -21.25
C ASP A 101 8.67 -5.66 -22.05
N SER A 102 9.35 -4.53 -22.22
CA SER A 102 10.67 -4.46 -22.88
C SER A 102 11.82 -5.01 -22.04
N LEU A 103 11.62 -5.22 -20.73
CA LEU A 103 12.66 -5.70 -19.81
C LEU A 103 12.97 -7.19 -20.00
N SER A 104 14.24 -7.55 -19.78
CA SER A 104 14.64 -8.96 -19.71
C SER A 104 14.06 -9.65 -18.47
N MET A 105 13.97 -10.99 -18.45
CA MET A 105 13.41 -11.73 -17.32
C MET A 105 14.13 -11.44 -15.99
N GLY A 106 15.46 -11.26 -16.03
CA GLY A 106 16.25 -10.89 -14.85
C GLY A 106 15.90 -9.49 -14.35
N ASP A 107 15.79 -8.53 -15.27
CA ASP A 107 15.43 -7.15 -14.94
C ASP A 107 13.99 -7.04 -14.42
N LYS A 108 13.06 -7.84 -14.96
CA LYS A 108 11.67 -7.92 -14.45
C LYS A 108 11.62 -8.41 -13.01
N ILE A 109 12.44 -9.40 -12.64
CA ILE A 109 12.52 -9.91 -11.27
C ILE A 109 13.13 -8.86 -10.34
N ALA A 110 14.20 -8.19 -10.77
CA ALA A 110 14.84 -7.13 -10.01
C ALA A 110 13.89 -5.94 -9.79
N ASP A 111 13.18 -5.49 -10.83
CA ASP A 111 12.16 -4.44 -10.77
C ASP A 111 10.98 -4.82 -9.88
N TRP A 112 10.51 -6.07 -9.95
CA TRP A 112 9.45 -6.54 -9.06
C TRP A 112 9.91 -6.54 -7.58
N ALA A 113 11.13 -7.00 -7.34
CA ALA A 113 11.71 -7.07 -6.00
C ALA A 113 11.95 -5.68 -5.40
N SER A 114 12.37 -4.69 -6.20
CA SER A 114 12.54 -3.31 -5.75
C SER A 114 11.20 -2.66 -5.38
N ARG A 115 10.15 -2.86 -6.20
CA ARG A 115 8.79 -2.36 -5.91
C ARG A 115 8.17 -2.98 -4.65
N HIS A 116 8.60 -4.19 -4.28
CA HIS A 116 8.08 -4.94 -3.14
C HIS A 116 9.13 -5.09 -2.02
N GLU A 117 10.09 -4.17 -1.91
CA GLU A 117 11.21 -4.28 -0.97
C GLU A 117 10.75 -4.58 0.47
N TYR A 118 9.76 -3.82 0.96
CA TYR A 118 9.24 -3.97 2.31
C TYR A 118 8.49 -5.29 2.51
N SER A 119 7.72 -5.71 1.50
CA SER A 119 7.01 -6.99 1.53
C SER A 119 7.99 -8.17 1.55
N LEU A 120 9.10 -8.09 0.82
CA LEU A 120 10.16 -9.10 0.83
C LEU A 120 10.92 -9.12 2.15
N ILE A 121 11.23 -7.96 2.72
CA ILE A 121 11.91 -7.86 4.02
C ILE A 121 11.03 -8.44 5.13
N ILE A 122 9.76 -8.01 5.20
CA ILE A 122 8.80 -8.47 6.22
C ILE A 122 8.45 -9.94 6.01
N GLY A 123 8.24 -10.36 4.76
CA GLY A 123 7.96 -11.75 4.40
C GLY A 123 9.14 -12.67 4.72
N GLY A 124 10.35 -12.27 4.37
CA GLY A 124 11.59 -12.96 4.71
C GLY A 124 11.80 -13.06 6.21
N TRP A 125 11.50 -12.01 6.97
CA TRP A 125 11.51 -12.05 8.43
C TRP A 125 10.51 -13.06 9.00
N ALA A 126 9.25 -12.99 8.57
CA ALA A 126 8.22 -13.91 9.04
C ALA A 126 8.59 -15.37 8.70
N LEU A 127 9.08 -15.60 7.48
CA LEU A 127 9.54 -16.91 7.04
C LEU A 127 10.72 -17.40 7.88
N SER A 128 11.68 -16.53 8.20
CA SER A 128 12.84 -16.87 9.03
C SER A 128 12.45 -17.23 10.47
N LEU A 129 11.44 -16.55 11.04
CA LEU A 129 10.89 -16.88 12.35
C LEU A 129 10.20 -18.25 12.35
N VAL A 130 9.43 -18.55 11.30
CA VAL A 130 8.78 -19.85 11.14
C VAL A 130 9.83 -20.95 11.00
N ALA A 131 10.84 -20.75 10.16
CA ALA A 131 11.95 -21.70 9.98
C ALA A 131 12.71 -21.93 11.29
N ALA A 132 13.07 -20.87 12.01
CA ALA A 132 13.72 -20.96 13.32
C ALA A 132 12.83 -21.71 14.32
N GLY A 133 11.53 -21.43 14.36
CA GLY A 133 10.58 -22.13 15.22
C GLY A 133 10.49 -23.63 14.92
N VAL A 134 10.47 -24.02 13.64
CA VAL A 134 10.50 -25.42 13.22
C VAL A 134 11.81 -26.10 13.65
N ILE A 135 12.95 -25.43 13.46
CA ILE A 135 14.27 -25.95 13.86
C ILE A 135 14.33 -26.17 15.37
N ILE A 136 13.97 -25.16 16.18
CA ILE A 136 13.96 -25.23 17.65
C ILE A 136 13.00 -26.33 18.14
N ASN A 137 11.84 -26.47 17.50
CA ASN A 137 10.86 -27.45 17.94
C ASN A 137 11.22 -28.89 17.54
N ARG A 138 12.03 -29.09 16.50
CA ARG A 138 12.47 -30.41 16.02
C ARG A 138 13.41 -31.11 17.02
N ASP A 139 14.17 -30.35 17.80
CA ASP A 139 15.06 -30.91 18.82
C ASP A 139 14.25 -31.46 20.02
N LYS A 140 14.33 -32.76 20.24
CA LYS A 140 13.61 -33.49 21.31
C LYS A 140 14.39 -33.52 22.62
N TYR A 141 15.68 -33.20 22.62
CA TYR A 141 16.54 -33.31 23.80
C TYR A 141 16.54 -32.05 24.67
N GLN A 142 15.87 -30.98 24.22
CA GLN A 142 15.77 -29.73 24.97
C GLN A 142 14.47 -29.61 25.76
N THR A 143 14.59 -29.11 26.99
CA THR A 143 13.44 -28.75 27.83
C THR A 143 12.68 -27.55 27.24
N PRO A 144 11.38 -27.38 27.54
CA PRO A 144 10.60 -26.23 27.07
C PRO A 144 11.20 -24.87 27.48
N ALA A 145 11.80 -24.79 28.68
CA ALA A 145 12.45 -23.57 29.15
C ALA A 145 13.68 -23.19 28.29
N GLN A 146 14.49 -24.18 27.90
CA GLN A 146 15.65 -23.97 27.04
C GLN A 146 15.24 -23.49 25.64
N LYS A 147 14.17 -24.06 25.08
CA LYS A 147 13.61 -23.63 23.79
C LYS A 147 13.20 -22.15 23.79
N ILE A 148 12.63 -21.66 24.89
CA ILE A 148 12.25 -20.24 25.05
C ILE A 148 13.50 -19.34 25.03
N VAL A 149 14.57 -19.73 25.73
CA VAL A 149 15.83 -18.98 25.73
C VAL A 149 16.43 -18.94 24.32
N GLN A 150 16.44 -20.08 23.62
CA GLN A 150 16.90 -20.14 22.23
C GLN A 150 16.05 -19.27 21.31
N ALA A 151 14.72 -19.32 21.43
CA ALA A 151 13.83 -18.50 20.62
C ALA A 151 14.13 -17.00 20.76
N ARG A 152 14.48 -16.54 21.98
CA ARG A 152 14.89 -15.14 22.20
C ARG A 152 16.20 -14.79 21.48
N MET A 153 17.20 -15.67 21.52
CA MET A 153 18.47 -15.46 20.80
C MET A 153 18.27 -15.43 19.29
N TRP A 154 17.46 -16.34 18.75
CA TRP A 154 17.08 -16.33 17.34
C TRP A 154 16.35 -15.05 16.95
N ALA A 155 15.36 -14.61 17.75
CA ALA A 155 14.61 -13.39 17.47
C ALA A 155 15.52 -12.15 17.39
N GLN A 156 16.46 -12.02 18.33
CA GLN A 156 17.43 -10.93 18.35
C GLN A 156 18.36 -10.99 17.13
N GLY A 157 18.94 -12.16 16.85
CA GLY A 157 19.84 -12.35 15.71
C GLY A 157 19.17 -12.09 14.36
N LEU A 158 17.93 -12.58 14.19
CA LEU A 158 17.13 -12.35 12.98
C LEU A 158 16.85 -10.87 12.76
N THR A 159 16.48 -10.14 13.82
CA THR A 159 16.20 -8.71 13.73
C THR A 159 17.43 -7.94 13.26
N ILE A 160 18.61 -8.22 13.85
CA ILE A 160 19.86 -7.60 13.43
C ILE A 160 20.20 -7.97 11.98
N GLY A 161 20.07 -9.25 11.62
CA GLY A 161 20.31 -9.72 10.25
C GLY A 161 19.46 -9.01 9.21
N ILE A 162 18.19 -8.73 9.53
CA ILE A 162 17.28 -7.99 8.64
C ILE A 162 17.66 -6.54 8.51
N ILE A 163 17.99 -5.87 9.61
CA ILE A 163 18.42 -4.46 9.55
C ILE A 163 19.66 -4.34 8.67
N LEU A 164 20.63 -5.25 8.84
CA LEU A 164 21.84 -5.28 8.01
C LEU A 164 21.53 -5.62 6.55
N SER A 165 20.62 -6.56 6.29
CA SER A 165 20.21 -6.93 4.94
C SER A 165 19.49 -5.78 4.24
N ALA A 166 18.57 -5.10 4.92
CA ALA A 166 17.86 -3.93 4.40
C ALA A 166 18.83 -2.77 4.12
N ALA A 167 19.78 -2.51 5.03
CA ALA A 167 20.81 -1.49 4.82
C ALA A 167 21.72 -1.83 3.62
N GLY A 168 22.14 -3.10 3.48
CA GLY A 168 22.93 -3.58 2.36
C GLY A 168 22.19 -3.47 1.03
N PHE A 169 20.90 -3.85 1.01
CA PHE A 169 20.04 -3.73 -0.17
C PHE A 169 19.93 -2.28 -0.63
N LYS A 170 19.62 -1.35 0.29
CA LYS A 170 19.54 0.10 -0.01
C LYS A 170 20.87 0.68 -0.50
N THR A 171 21.99 0.26 0.07
CA THR A 171 23.32 0.75 -0.34
C THR A 171 23.71 0.25 -1.74
N THR A 172 23.33 -0.98 -2.08
CA THR A 172 23.63 -1.58 -3.39
C THR A 172 22.78 -0.96 -4.49
N HIS A 173 21.49 -0.72 -4.21
CA HIS A 173 20.58 -0.02 -5.12
C HIS A 173 21.07 1.41 -5.41
N ASN A 174 21.41 2.17 -4.36
CA ASN A 174 21.93 3.53 -4.49
C ASN A 174 23.25 3.61 -5.30
N LYS A 175 24.08 2.55 -5.30
CA LYS A 175 25.33 2.50 -6.09
C LYS A 175 25.10 2.24 -7.58
N GLY A 176 24.05 1.51 -7.94
CA GLY A 176 23.60 1.39 -9.34
C GLY A 176 22.97 2.70 -9.86
N GLU A 177 22.26 3.42 -9.00
CA GLU A 177 21.57 4.68 -9.31
C GLU A 177 22.46 5.93 -9.20
N SER A 178 23.72 5.82 -8.74
CA SER A 178 24.65 6.96 -8.72
C SER A 178 25.03 7.46 -10.13
N ALA A 179 24.75 6.68 -11.18
CA ALA A 179 24.86 7.12 -12.58
C ALA A 179 23.54 7.69 -13.16
N SER A 180 22.42 7.55 -12.46
CA SER A 180 21.10 8.04 -12.87
C SER A 180 20.22 8.18 -11.63
N ARG A 181 20.34 9.32 -10.95
CA ARG A 181 19.29 9.72 -10.00
C ARG A 181 17.98 9.68 -10.80
N PRO A 182 16.92 8.99 -10.35
CA PRO A 182 15.61 9.23 -10.93
C PRO A 182 15.39 10.75 -10.89
N PRO A 183 15.00 11.38 -12.02
CA PRO A 183 14.72 12.81 -12.02
C PRO A 183 13.77 13.10 -10.84
N PRO A 184 13.92 14.25 -10.17
CA PRO A 184 13.03 14.61 -9.07
C PRO A 184 11.59 14.37 -9.52
N ASP A 185 10.79 13.70 -8.69
CA ASP A 185 9.42 13.38 -9.05
C ASP A 185 8.64 14.69 -9.25
N HIS A 186 8.49 15.05 -10.52
CA HIS A 186 7.77 16.23 -11.00
C HIS A 186 6.34 15.85 -11.42
N SER A 187 5.84 14.66 -11.06
CA SER A 187 4.46 14.26 -11.35
C SER A 187 3.44 15.29 -10.85
N TRP A 188 3.70 15.92 -9.70
CA TRP A 188 2.88 17.02 -9.20
C TRP A 188 2.93 18.26 -10.09
N MET A 189 4.06 18.51 -10.75
CA MET A 189 4.27 19.64 -11.66
C MET A 189 3.50 19.41 -12.96
N ASP A 190 3.52 18.17 -13.47
CA ASP A 190 2.71 17.75 -14.61
C ASP A 190 1.20 17.91 -14.33
N VAL A 191 0.75 17.51 -13.13
CA VAL A 191 -0.64 17.69 -12.69
C VAL A 191 -1.02 19.17 -12.57
N VAL A 192 -0.12 20.02 -12.09
CA VAL A 192 -0.35 21.48 -11.98
C VAL A 192 -0.40 22.14 -13.35
N GLU A 193 0.56 21.83 -14.24
CA GLU A 193 0.60 22.38 -15.60
C GLU A 193 -0.68 22.01 -16.37
N GLN A 194 -1.15 20.77 -16.21
CA GLN A 194 -2.40 20.33 -16.82
C GLN A 194 -3.61 21.14 -16.34
N HIS A 195 -3.76 21.32 -15.02
CA HIS A 195 -4.85 22.13 -14.48
C HIS A 195 -4.83 23.59 -14.97
N GLU A 196 -3.64 24.14 -15.23
CA GLU A 196 -3.51 25.46 -15.84
C GLU A 196 -3.98 25.46 -17.29
N ARG A 197 -3.64 24.42 -18.08
CA ARG A 197 -4.13 24.25 -19.46
C ARG A 197 -5.65 24.13 -19.52
N GLU A 198 -6.26 23.32 -18.65
CA GLU A 198 -7.72 23.17 -18.56
C GLU A 198 -8.43 24.49 -18.27
N LYS A 199 -7.92 25.28 -17.31
CA LYS A 199 -8.46 26.60 -17.02
C LYS A 199 -8.36 27.55 -18.22
N GLN A 200 -7.22 27.55 -18.91
CA GLN A 200 -7.03 28.38 -20.10
C GLN A 200 -7.99 27.97 -21.22
N GLU A 201 -8.25 26.67 -21.41
CA GLU A 201 -9.23 26.20 -22.39
C GLU A 201 -10.66 26.60 -22.02
N GLU A 202 -11.07 26.44 -20.75
CA GLU A 202 -12.37 26.90 -20.28
C GLU A 202 -12.54 28.41 -20.49
N GLU A 203 -11.52 29.21 -20.18
CA GLU A 203 -11.53 30.66 -20.39
C GLU A 203 -11.62 31.02 -21.87
N ARG A 204 -10.91 30.29 -22.75
CA ARG A 204 -10.99 30.46 -24.21
C ARG A 204 -12.38 30.11 -24.74
N ILE A 205 -13.00 29.03 -24.25
CA ILE A 205 -14.36 28.63 -24.63
C ILE A 205 -15.37 29.68 -24.14
N LYS A 206 -15.29 30.11 -22.88
CA LYS A 206 -16.12 31.19 -22.33
C LYS A 206 -15.98 32.48 -23.14
N ALA A 207 -14.76 32.89 -23.47
CA ALA A 207 -14.50 34.07 -24.30
C ALA A 207 -15.08 33.92 -25.73
N ARG A 208 -14.96 32.73 -26.35
CA ARG A 208 -15.57 32.45 -27.66
C ARG A 208 -17.09 32.55 -27.60
N VAL A 209 -17.74 31.94 -26.59
CA VAL A 209 -19.19 32.00 -26.41
C VAL A 209 -19.67 33.44 -26.20
N VAL A 210 -19.00 34.21 -25.33
CA VAL A 210 -19.31 35.63 -25.12
C VAL A 210 -19.15 36.45 -26.41
N SER A 211 -18.09 36.20 -27.19
CA SER A 211 -17.85 36.88 -28.48
C SER A 211 -18.86 36.50 -29.57
N ALA A 212 -19.42 35.28 -29.51
CA ALA A 212 -20.47 34.83 -30.41
C ALA A 212 -21.83 35.45 -30.02
N GLN A 213 -22.10 35.54 -28.71
CA GLN A 213 -23.32 36.16 -28.19
C GLN A 213 -23.36 37.67 -28.47
N ARG A 214 -22.22 38.37 -28.43
CA ARG A 214 -22.11 39.77 -28.86
C ARG A 214 -22.35 39.98 -30.35
N ARG A 215 -22.05 38.99 -31.20
CA ARG A 215 -22.25 39.07 -32.66
C ARG A 215 -23.69 38.71 -33.09
N GLY A 216 -24.49 38.11 -32.21
CA GLY A 216 -25.88 37.71 -32.48
C GLY A 216 -26.95 38.66 -31.93
N ALA A 217 -26.58 39.77 -31.28
CA ALA A 217 -27.54 40.76 -30.81
C ALA A 217 -28.01 41.62 -32.00
N PRO A 218 -29.32 41.70 -32.32
CA PRO A 218 -29.80 42.61 -33.35
C PRO A 218 -29.59 44.05 -32.87
N ASP A 219 -28.87 44.84 -33.67
CA ASP A 219 -28.79 46.29 -33.49
C ASP A 219 -30.22 46.84 -33.54
N VAL A 220 -30.74 47.27 -32.39
CA VAL A 220 -31.98 48.05 -32.32
C VAL A 220 -31.56 49.50 -32.60
N PRO A 221 -31.91 50.07 -33.77
CA PRO A 221 -31.65 51.47 -34.03
C PRO A 221 -32.64 52.32 -33.23
N ASN A 222 -32.13 53.39 -32.62
CA ASN A 222 -32.91 54.47 -31.99
C ASN A 222 -33.87 55.13 -32.99
#